data_AF-A0A550BUG5-F1
#
_entry.id   AF-A0A550BUG5-F1
#
_cell.length_a   1.000
_cell.length_b   1.000
_cell.length_c   1.000
_cell.angle_alpha   90.00
_cell.angle_beta   90.00
_cell.angle_gamma   90.00
#
_symmetry.space_group_name_H-M   'P 1'
#
loop_
_entity.id
_entity.type
_entity.pdbx_description
1 polymer ?
#
loop_
_entity_poly.entity_id
_entity_poly.type
_entity_poly.pdbx_seq_one_letter_code
_entity_poly.pdbx_strand_id
1 'polypeptide(L)'
;MSFKDPRSEREYYRLRTIRDIAHELAGDRPYPPGTSQSSQLAKIRSLLDDPDDPAFPTLTSQPPSGTISYDSDVFNVILTSFNVFTVIWDASKDPRNRSLAPTMRALWPHIVRWGAVLHPARGRLMRTPTQRNSGRDVAGIVQAYLTIIETDVTYVKPFLHANPDAVAQIFELWLEFHNCIPPSAMDASGSAHGAIEIIVIAYTHLANCENHPTAEDRALFVDALSQAVGTKRALYLAFARQTDFLASLTMMPPLVPQIWRNHFGLLTVLARLPEFSRQKIPRCTVTSIVAAANRCVKLPQAVEGTQRAVVLITSLCRVARDSRPLAHAAQAGVFDLLRNLSYAAEEYDASDLAHHLCTGLFSQVRVVRAFHRFHPQPWDVGPVVPQKKKAQPQATWKDVARVWNSARETYLLKYCKKDWRRTMGCHNSQGPHNRLVRVCPCASVFYCSGSCQRMHWAAAHREDCRAEDGPWGLRGTLSLGDAIFICTVVRSYILAHRTAIAGQMPSILPKGQKKGAKQAVILVDLTVVPGPRHEVCTRTGDSHSAGMVLVEVALRVGRSKPRRVLPFTYDAGYFNGAVDV
;
A
#
# COMPACT_ATOMS: atom_id res chain seq x y z
N MET A 1 18.87 38.58 -16.62
CA MET A 1 19.68 37.38 -16.89
C MET A 1 20.70 37.83 -17.93
N SER A 2 22.00 37.69 -17.67
CA SER A 2 23.04 38.10 -18.63
C SER A 2 23.50 36.85 -19.37
N PHE A 3 23.38 36.84 -20.70
CA PHE A 3 23.81 35.76 -21.57
C PHE A 3 25.23 36.05 -22.06
N LYS A 4 26.08 35.02 -22.12
CA LYS A 4 27.41 35.06 -22.72
C LYS A 4 27.35 34.83 -24.23
N ASP A 5 26.40 34.02 -24.69
CA ASP A 5 26.17 33.75 -26.11
C ASP A 5 25.02 34.62 -26.67
N PRO A 6 25.29 35.56 -27.60
CA PRO A 6 24.27 36.40 -28.22
C PRO A 6 23.18 35.61 -28.96
N ARG A 7 23.47 34.39 -29.45
CA ARG A 7 22.47 33.55 -30.11
C ARG A 7 21.44 33.02 -29.11
N SER A 8 21.93 32.47 -28.00
CA SER A 8 21.08 32.05 -26.88
C SER A 8 20.22 33.20 -26.33
N GLU A 9 20.78 34.40 -26.25
CA GLU A 9 20.03 35.60 -25.84
C GLU A 9 18.88 35.92 -26.81
N ARG A 10 19.17 35.98 -28.12
CA ARG A 10 18.17 36.23 -29.16
C ARG A 10 17.05 35.20 -29.13
N GLU A 11 17.39 33.90 -29.06
CA GLU A 11 16.40 32.82 -28.96
C GLU A 11 15.55 32.97 -27.69
N TYR A 12 16.16 33.27 -26.54
CA TYR A 12 15.44 33.48 -25.28
C TYR A 12 14.40 34.60 -25.36
N TYR A 13 14.76 35.76 -25.92
CA TYR A 13 13.82 36.87 -26.07
C TYR A 13 12.69 36.55 -27.05
N ARG A 14 13.00 35.86 -28.14
CA ARG A 14 11.98 35.40 -29.08
C ARG A 14 11.00 34.43 -28.44
N LEU A 15 11.51 33.43 -27.71
CA LEU A 15 10.70 32.48 -26.95
C LEU A 15 9.77 33.19 -25.97
N ARG A 16 10.23 34.27 -25.33
CA ARG A 16 9.36 35.11 -24.47
C ARG A 16 8.23 35.78 -25.26
N THR A 17 8.53 36.35 -26.43
CA THR A 17 7.48 36.93 -27.30
C THR A 17 6.45 35.88 -27.70
N ILE A 18 6.90 34.68 -28.10
CA ILE A 18 6.02 33.56 -28.47
C ILE A 18 5.15 33.16 -27.26
N ARG A 19 5.76 33.04 -26.07
CA ARG A 19 5.05 32.72 -24.83
C ARG A 19 3.93 33.71 -24.52
N ASP A 20 4.23 35.00 -24.64
CA ASP A 20 3.29 36.05 -24.27
C ASP A 20 2.08 36.03 -25.23
N ILE A 21 2.30 35.83 -26.54
CA ILE A 21 1.23 35.62 -27.52
C ILE A 21 0.43 34.33 -27.21
N ALA A 22 1.12 33.26 -26.81
CA ALA A 22 0.45 32.01 -26.47
C ALA A 22 -0.46 32.16 -25.23
N HIS A 23 -0.06 32.92 -24.22
CA HIS A 23 -0.91 33.25 -23.07
C HIS A 23 -2.14 34.09 -23.47
N GLU A 24 -1.99 35.02 -24.42
CA GLU A 24 -3.14 35.76 -24.97
C GLU A 24 -4.11 34.81 -25.68
N LEU A 25 -3.59 33.86 -26.47
CA LEU A 25 -4.39 32.86 -27.18
C LEU A 25 -5.05 31.83 -26.25
N ALA A 26 -4.43 31.52 -25.11
CA ALA A 26 -4.99 30.67 -24.06
C ALA A 26 -6.07 31.39 -23.21
N GLY A 27 -6.17 32.72 -23.32
CA GLY A 27 -7.09 33.53 -22.51
C GLY A 27 -6.55 33.90 -21.13
N ASP A 28 -5.30 33.56 -20.82
CA ASP A 28 -4.63 33.94 -19.56
C ASP A 28 -4.31 35.43 -19.49
N ARG A 29 -4.22 36.08 -20.66
CA ARG A 29 -3.94 37.52 -20.80
C ARG A 29 -4.92 38.17 -21.78
N PRO A 30 -5.33 39.41 -21.54
CA PRO A 30 -6.11 40.15 -22.52
C PRO A 30 -5.27 40.48 -23.75
N TYR A 31 -5.92 40.54 -24.91
CA TYR A 31 -5.28 40.98 -26.14
C TYR A 31 -4.85 42.45 -26.06
N PRO A 32 -3.69 42.83 -26.63
CA PRO A 32 -3.33 44.21 -26.85
C PRO A 32 -4.41 44.96 -27.66
N PRO A 33 -4.66 46.25 -27.39
CA PRO A 33 -5.61 47.05 -28.17
C PRO A 33 -5.36 46.96 -29.68
N GLY A 34 -6.43 46.72 -30.45
CA GLY A 34 -6.35 46.59 -31.90
C GLY A 34 -5.90 45.21 -32.40
N THR A 35 -5.59 44.27 -31.52
CA THR A 35 -5.31 42.88 -31.91
C THR A 35 -6.52 41.98 -31.68
N SER A 36 -6.70 41.01 -32.58
CA SER A 36 -7.71 39.96 -32.48
C SER A 36 -7.05 38.60 -32.30
N GLN A 37 -7.80 37.61 -31.81
CA GLN A 37 -7.35 36.22 -31.73
C GLN A 37 -6.77 35.72 -33.07
N SER A 38 -7.45 35.99 -34.18
CA SER A 38 -6.99 35.58 -35.52
C SER A 38 -5.66 36.24 -35.88
N SER A 39 -5.47 37.52 -35.55
CA SER A 39 -4.20 38.23 -35.79
C SER A 39 -3.05 37.67 -34.95
N GLN A 40 -3.31 37.32 -33.69
CA GLN A 40 -2.32 36.71 -32.80
C GLN A 40 -1.98 35.28 -33.20
N LEU A 41 -2.97 34.50 -33.66
CA LEU A 41 -2.76 33.16 -34.20
C LEU A 41 -1.92 33.20 -35.50
N ALA A 42 -2.20 34.15 -36.38
CA ALA A 42 -1.36 34.36 -37.57
C ALA A 42 0.07 34.74 -37.21
N LYS A 43 0.22 35.65 -36.23
CA LYS A 43 1.53 36.09 -35.74
C LYS A 43 2.33 34.94 -35.11
N ILE A 44 1.75 34.15 -34.21
CA ILE A 44 2.46 33.04 -33.59
C ILE A 44 2.85 31.97 -34.62
N ARG A 45 2.00 31.68 -35.61
CA ARG A 45 2.35 30.77 -36.71
C ARG A 45 3.52 31.30 -37.53
N SER A 46 3.49 32.58 -37.91
CA SER A 46 4.61 33.19 -38.63
C SER A 46 5.93 33.12 -37.85
N LEU A 47 5.87 33.23 -36.52
CA LEU A 47 7.06 33.07 -35.67
C LEU A 47 7.50 31.62 -35.51
N LEU A 48 6.58 30.65 -35.57
CA LEU A 48 6.90 29.22 -35.45
C LEU A 48 7.43 28.62 -36.75
N ASP A 49 6.89 29.07 -37.87
CA ASP A 49 7.11 28.52 -39.21
C ASP A 49 8.16 29.31 -40.02
N ASP A 50 8.84 30.28 -39.40
CA ASP A 50 9.92 31.05 -40.03
C ASP A 50 11.12 30.14 -40.36
N PRO A 51 11.45 29.94 -41.65
CA PRO A 51 12.50 29.03 -42.07
C PRO A 51 13.91 29.58 -41.83
N ASP A 52 14.06 30.92 -41.81
CA ASP A 52 15.36 31.58 -41.70
C ASP A 52 15.79 31.76 -40.25
N ASP A 53 14.81 31.83 -39.35
CA ASP A 53 15.00 31.87 -37.92
C ASP A 53 14.01 30.88 -37.30
N PRO A 54 14.37 29.61 -37.02
CA PRO A 54 13.47 28.69 -36.35
C PRO A 54 13.14 29.16 -34.92
N ALA A 55 11.95 28.87 -34.40
CA ALA A 55 11.55 29.27 -33.05
C ALA A 55 12.27 28.51 -31.92
N PHE A 56 12.72 27.28 -32.20
CA PHE A 56 13.28 26.35 -31.22
C PHE A 56 14.60 25.69 -31.69
N PRO A 57 15.61 26.45 -32.19
CA PRO A 57 16.82 25.86 -32.74
C PRO A 57 17.59 25.05 -31.71
N THR A 58 17.69 25.55 -30.46
CA THR A 58 18.44 24.84 -29.42
C THR A 58 17.71 23.56 -28.99
N LEU A 59 16.39 23.61 -28.80
CA LEU A 59 15.60 22.41 -28.47
C LEU A 59 15.60 21.38 -29.61
N THR A 60 15.49 21.82 -30.87
CA THR A 60 15.47 20.89 -32.02
C THR A 60 16.84 20.30 -32.32
N SER A 61 17.93 20.96 -31.91
CA SER A 61 19.29 20.44 -32.03
C SER A 61 19.49 19.13 -31.27
N GLN A 62 20.43 18.31 -31.75
CA GLN A 62 20.82 17.09 -31.06
C GLN A 62 21.64 17.45 -29.82
N PRO A 63 21.23 17.04 -28.61
CA PRO A 63 22.05 17.29 -27.43
C PRO A 63 23.41 16.59 -27.55
N PRO A 64 24.49 17.18 -27.00
CA PRO A 64 25.79 16.55 -26.96
C PRO A 64 25.73 15.13 -26.36
N SER A 65 26.49 14.21 -26.94
CA SER A 65 26.60 12.85 -26.41
C SER A 65 27.46 12.83 -25.15
N GLY A 66 27.03 12.07 -24.14
CA GLY A 66 27.78 11.89 -22.90
C GLY A 66 27.52 12.95 -21.84
N THR A 67 28.55 13.22 -21.03
CA THR A 67 28.47 14.15 -19.90
C THR A 67 28.79 15.57 -20.35
N ILE A 68 27.92 16.53 -20.03
CA ILE A 68 27.99 17.92 -20.47
C ILE A 68 28.34 18.83 -19.28
N SER A 69 29.26 19.77 -19.52
CA SER A 69 29.53 20.86 -18.56
C SER A 69 28.32 21.79 -18.47
N TYR A 70 28.05 22.34 -17.29
CA TYR A 70 26.95 23.27 -17.12
C TYR A 70 27.16 24.59 -17.88
N ASP A 71 26.47 24.77 -19.01
CA ASP A 71 26.30 26.03 -19.73
C ASP A 71 24.94 26.67 -19.38
N SER A 72 24.97 27.69 -18.52
CA SER A 72 23.77 28.37 -18.05
C SER A 72 22.85 28.85 -19.17
N ASP A 73 23.41 29.27 -20.30
CA ASP A 73 22.67 29.96 -21.34
C ASP A 73 21.79 28.97 -22.10
N VAL A 74 22.40 27.91 -22.60
CA VAL A 74 21.72 26.78 -23.25
C VAL A 74 20.66 26.19 -22.34
N PHE A 75 20.96 26.00 -21.05
CA PHE A 75 20.00 25.42 -20.11
C PHE A 75 18.79 26.32 -19.86
N ASN A 76 19.00 27.63 -19.74
CA ASN A 76 17.89 28.55 -19.58
C ASN A 76 17.01 28.60 -20.85
N VAL A 77 17.61 28.54 -22.04
CA VAL A 77 16.88 28.47 -23.31
C VAL A 77 16.05 27.19 -23.41
N ILE A 78 16.60 26.02 -23.06
CA ILE A 78 15.85 24.75 -23.09
C ILE A 78 14.69 24.76 -22.09
N LEU A 79 14.90 25.18 -20.85
CA LEU A 79 13.83 25.24 -19.85
C LEU A 79 12.75 26.26 -20.23
N THR A 80 13.14 27.38 -20.84
CA THR A 80 12.19 28.33 -21.41
C THR A 80 11.45 27.71 -22.60
N SER A 81 12.11 26.93 -23.45
CA SER A 81 11.46 26.21 -24.55
C SER A 81 10.40 25.22 -24.04
N PHE A 82 10.67 24.48 -22.96
CA PHE A 82 9.68 23.58 -22.33
C PHE A 82 8.45 24.34 -21.83
N ASN A 83 8.67 25.50 -21.20
CA ASN A 83 7.59 26.36 -20.73
C ASN A 83 6.77 26.91 -21.91
N VAL A 84 7.43 27.42 -22.96
CA VAL A 84 6.75 27.93 -24.16
C VAL A 84 5.95 26.83 -24.84
N PHE A 85 6.51 25.64 -24.99
CA PHE A 85 5.81 24.46 -25.51
C PHE A 85 4.52 24.19 -24.72
N THR A 86 4.59 24.21 -23.39
CA THR A 86 3.42 24.00 -22.51
C THR A 86 2.33 25.03 -22.78
N VAL A 87 2.67 26.32 -22.81
CA VAL A 87 1.69 27.40 -23.00
C VAL A 87 1.08 27.37 -24.40
N ILE A 88 1.88 27.09 -25.45
CA ILE A 88 1.34 26.92 -26.82
C ILE A 88 0.41 25.71 -26.87
N TRP A 89 0.76 24.61 -26.20
CA TRP A 89 -0.08 23.42 -26.14
C TRP A 89 -1.43 23.72 -25.49
N ASP A 90 -1.44 24.42 -24.35
CA ASP A 90 -2.67 24.83 -23.69
C ASP A 90 -3.51 25.76 -24.58
N ALA A 91 -2.89 26.72 -25.25
CA ALA A 91 -3.57 27.56 -26.24
C ALA A 91 -4.20 26.72 -27.37
N SER A 92 -3.55 25.63 -27.80
CA SER A 92 -4.02 24.73 -28.87
C SER A 92 -5.23 23.87 -28.48
N LYS A 93 -5.57 23.78 -27.18
CA LYS A 93 -6.78 23.10 -26.70
C LYS A 93 -8.05 23.83 -27.13
N ASP A 94 -7.99 25.15 -27.37
CA ASP A 94 -9.07 25.89 -28.02
C ASP A 94 -9.22 25.42 -29.48
N PRO A 95 -10.43 24.99 -29.92
CA PRO A 95 -10.67 24.56 -31.30
C PRO A 95 -10.20 25.55 -32.37
N ARG A 96 -10.24 26.86 -32.07
CA ARG A 96 -9.82 27.93 -32.98
C ARG A 96 -8.30 27.96 -33.21
N ASN A 97 -7.53 27.45 -32.25
CA ASN A 97 -6.06 27.45 -32.26
C ASN A 97 -5.48 26.05 -32.53
N ARG A 98 -6.32 25.03 -32.80
CA ARG A 98 -5.93 23.62 -32.95
C ARG A 98 -4.82 23.36 -33.95
N SER A 99 -4.65 24.25 -34.93
CA SER A 99 -3.53 24.24 -35.89
C SER A 99 -2.14 24.26 -35.26
N LEU A 100 -2.00 24.71 -34.01
CA LEU A 100 -0.71 24.77 -33.31
C LEU A 100 -0.26 23.39 -32.82
N ALA A 101 -1.20 22.45 -32.64
CA ALA A 101 -0.93 21.14 -32.05
C ALA A 101 0.04 20.27 -32.88
N PRO A 102 -0.03 20.17 -34.22
CA PRO A 102 0.95 19.42 -35.03
C PRO A 102 2.39 19.90 -34.81
N THR A 103 2.63 21.22 -34.81
CA THR A 103 3.96 21.80 -34.58
C THR A 103 4.49 21.45 -33.19
N MET A 104 3.64 21.53 -32.16
CA MET A 104 4.05 21.15 -30.81
C MET A 104 4.31 19.64 -30.66
N ARG A 105 3.53 18.78 -31.33
CA ARG A 105 3.78 17.33 -31.35
C ARG A 105 5.12 16.97 -31.98
N ALA A 106 5.53 17.70 -33.02
CA ALA A 106 6.84 17.51 -33.64
C ALA A 106 8.00 17.74 -32.66
N LEU A 107 7.80 18.53 -31.59
CA LEU A 107 8.82 18.80 -30.57
C LEU A 107 8.94 17.68 -29.53
N TRP A 108 7.98 16.75 -29.41
CA TRP A 108 7.99 15.76 -28.33
C TRP A 108 9.26 14.90 -28.26
N PRO A 109 9.78 14.33 -29.37
CA PRO A 109 11.03 13.55 -29.31
C PRO A 109 12.23 14.41 -28.89
N HIS A 110 12.22 15.70 -29.23
CA HIS A 110 13.27 16.64 -28.83
C HIS A 110 13.22 16.96 -27.35
N ILE A 111 12.01 17.16 -26.80
CA ILE A 111 11.78 17.35 -25.37
C ILE A 111 12.27 16.12 -24.59
N VAL A 112 12.02 14.90 -25.07
CA VAL A 112 12.51 13.68 -24.41
C VAL A 112 14.04 13.60 -24.42
N ARG A 113 14.68 13.93 -25.55
CA ARG A 113 16.15 13.91 -25.66
C ARG A 113 16.82 14.93 -24.74
N TRP A 114 16.31 16.17 -24.72
CA TRP A 114 16.82 17.19 -23.81
C TRP A 114 16.43 16.91 -22.36
N GLY A 115 15.24 16.36 -22.11
CA GLY A 115 14.81 15.85 -20.82
C GLY A 115 15.82 14.86 -20.25
N ALA A 116 16.33 13.92 -21.05
CA ALA A 116 17.33 12.94 -20.62
C ALA A 116 18.65 13.58 -20.14
N VAL A 117 19.04 14.69 -20.77
CA VAL A 117 20.25 15.46 -20.41
C VAL A 117 20.04 16.22 -19.11
N LEU A 118 18.87 16.85 -18.97
CA LEU A 118 18.49 17.63 -17.79
C LEU A 118 18.09 16.76 -16.60
N HIS A 119 17.83 15.48 -16.84
CA HIS A 119 17.28 14.56 -15.85
C HIS A 119 18.24 14.41 -14.66
N PRO A 120 17.84 14.83 -13.44
CA PRO A 120 18.74 14.88 -12.30
C PRO A 120 19.26 13.50 -11.88
N ALA A 121 18.46 12.43 -12.07
CA ALA A 121 18.88 11.07 -11.73
C ALA A 121 19.91 10.48 -12.71
N ARG A 122 20.05 11.02 -13.92
CA ARG A 122 20.93 10.46 -14.96
C ARG A 122 22.35 11.00 -14.91
N GLY A 123 22.58 12.09 -14.17
CA GLY A 123 23.94 12.64 -13.95
C GLY A 123 24.67 13.10 -15.21
N ARG A 124 23.99 13.24 -16.36
CA ARG A 124 24.60 13.69 -17.62
C ARG A 124 25.05 15.15 -17.56
N LEU A 125 24.45 15.94 -16.69
CA LEU A 125 24.78 17.34 -16.49
C LEU A 125 25.66 17.52 -15.24
N MET A 126 26.94 17.87 -15.44
CA MET A 126 27.84 18.18 -14.33
C MET A 126 27.54 19.56 -13.77
N ARG A 127 27.13 19.62 -12.49
CA ARG A 127 26.81 20.87 -11.80
C ARG A 127 27.64 21.04 -10.56
N THR A 128 28.11 22.26 -10.31
CA THR A 128 28.63 22.61 -8.99
C THR A 128 27.47 22.62 -7.98
N PRO A 129 27.76 22.43 -6.68
CA PRO A 129 26.72 22.50 -5.63
C PRO A 129 25.93 23.82 -5.64
N THR A 130 26.58 24.94 -5.98
CA THR A 130 25.95 26.27 -6.07
C THR A 130 25.03 26.43 -7.28
N GLN A 131 25.18 25.59 -8.31
CA GLN A 131 24.36 25.61 -9.52
C GLN A 131 23.15 24.66 -9.45
N ARG A 132 22.95 23.96 -8.33
CA ARG A 132 21.83 23.02 -8.16
C ARG A 132 20.52 23.76 -7.87
N ASN A 133 19.93 24.39 -8.88
CA ASN A 133 18.52 24.78 -8.88
C ASN A 133 17.61 23.61 -9.29
N SER A 134 17.84 22.43 -8.71
CA SER A 134 17.23 21.17 -9.15
C SER A 134 15.70 21.19 -9.12
N GLY A 135 15.08 21.99 -8.24
CA GLY A 135 13.63 22.19 -8.24
C GLY A 135 13.08 22.79 -9.54
N ARG A 136 13.74 23.81 -10.11
CA ARG A 136 13.28 24.48 -11.34
C ARG A 136 13.38 23.54 -12.55
N ASP A 137 14.44 22.74 -12.61
CA ASP A 137 14.65 21.83 -13.74
C ASP A 137 13.66 20.68 -13.70
N VAL A 138 13.45 20.11 -12.50
CA VAL A 138 12.44 19.09 -12.28
C VAL A 138 11.06 19.63 -12.66
N ALA A 139 10.71 20.84 -12.21
CA ALA A 139 9.43 21.48 -12.57
C ALA A 139 9.25 21.61 -14.09
N GLY A 140 10.30 22.05 -14.81
CA GLY A 140 10.26 22.19 -16.26
C GLY A 140 10.09 20.85 -17.00
N ILE A 141 10.83 19.82 -16.59
CA ILE A 141 10.73 18.47 -17.18
C ILE A 141 9.34 17.87 -16.88
N VAL A 142 8.92 17.92 -15.61
CA VAL A 142 7.61 17.42 -15.15
C VAL A 142 6.51 18.10 -15.96
N GLN A 143 6.52 19.43 -16.06
CA GLN A 143 5.47 20.15 -16.78
C GLN A 143 5.40 19.74 -18.25
N ALA A 144 6.55 19.68 -18.94
CA ALA A 144 6.58 19.28 -20.34
C ALA A 144 6.07 17.83 -20.55
N TYR A 145 6.45 16.90 -19.66
CA TYR A 145 5.99 15.51 -19.72
C TYR A 145 4.51 15.36 -19.40
N LEU A 146 4.01 16.14 -18.43
CA LEU A 146 2.60 16.18 -18.11
C LEU A 146 1.78 16.66 -19.31
N THR A 147 2.22 17.74 -19.96
CA THR A 147 1.60 18.25 -21.19
C THR A 147 1.58 17.22 -22.32
N ILE A 148 2.67 16.49 -22.54
CA ILE A 148 2.72 15.42 -23.54
C ILE A 148 1.73 14.31 -23.17
N ILE A 149 1.74 13.85 -21.92
CA ILE A 149 1.02 12.65 -21.52
C ILE A 149 -0.48 12.87 -21.31
N GLU A 150 -0.91 14.09 -20.99
CA GLU A 150 -2.33 14.49 -20.92
C GLU A 150 -3.00 14.63 -22.30
N THR A 151 -2.23 14.49 -23.38
CA THR A 151 -2.76 14.53 -24.75
C THR A 151 -3.66 13.32 -25.03
N ASP A 152 -4.51 13.44 -26.05
CA ASP A 152 -5.33 12.35 -26.55
C ASP A 152 -4.53 11.04 -26.73
N VAL A 153 -5.14 9.96 -26.23
CA VAL A 153 -4.54 8.62 -26.18
C VAL A 153 -4.08 8.11 -27.56
N THR A 154 -4.74 8.57 -28.63
CA THR A 154 -4.42 8.24 -30.03
C THR A 154 -3.05 8.74 -30.47
N TYR A 155 -2.52 9.78 -29.85
CA TYR A 155 -1.19 10.31 -30.15
C TYR A 155 -0.15 9.89 -29.12
N VAL A 156 -0.52 9.88 -27.83
CA VAL A 156 0.44 9.61 -26.76
C VAL A 156 0.93 8.16 -26.78
N LYS A 157 0.06 7.17 -27.02
CA LYS A 157 0.46 5.75 -27.01
C LYS A 157 1.48 5.44 -28.10
N PRO A 158 1.22 5.74 -29.40
CA PRO A 158 2.23 5.53 -30.44
C PRO A 158 3.54 6.26 -30.14
N PHE A 159 3.47 7.48 -29.60
CA PHE A 159 4.64 8.24 -29.22
C PHE A 159 5.48 7.55 -28.12
N LEU A 160 4.85 7.07 -27.05
CA LEU A 160 5.54 6.39 -25.95
C LEU A 160 6.17 5.07 -26.40
N HIS A 161 5.50 4.32 -27.28
CA HIS A 161 6.07 3.12 -27.90
C HIS A 161 7.27 3.42 -28.80
N ALA A 162 7.19 4.50 -29.58
CA ALA A 162 8.31 4.96 -30.41
C ALA A 162 9.47 5.56 -29.59
N ASN A 163 9.20 6.02 -28.37
CA ASN A 163 10.16 6.70 -27.50
C ASN A 163 10.12 6.11 -26.08
N PRO A 164 10.49 4.84 -25.88
CA PRO A 164 10.40 4.16 -24.58
C PRO A 164 11.25 4.84 -23.49
N ASP A 165 12.30 5.57 -23.88
CA ASP A 165 13.11 6.36 -22.96
C ASP A 165 12.30 7.45 -22.23
N ALA A 166 11.21 7.95 -22.82
CA ALA A 166 10.31 8.88 -22.14
C ALA A 166 9.68 8.23 -20.90
N VAL A 167 9.21 6.99 -21.04
CA VAL A 167 8.61 6.22 -19.93
C VAL A 167 9.65 5.92 -18.86
N ALA A 168 10.87 5.55 -19.25
CA ALA A 168 11.98 5.32 -18.31
C ALA A 168 12.30 6.60 -17.51
N GLN A 169 12.43 7.74 -18.17
CA GLN A 169 12.68 9.02 -17.51
C GLN A 169 11.55 9.41 -16.56
N ILE A 170 10.29 9.22 -16.96
CA ILE A 170 9.12 9.46 -16.11
C ILE A 170 9.22 8.67 -14.79
N PHE A 171 9.56 7.37 -14.86
CA PHE A 171 9.73 6.54 -13.67
C PHE A 171 10.94 6.94 -12.83
N GLU A 172 12.09 7.21 -13.45
CA GLU A 172 13.28 7.69 -12.73
C GLU A 172 12.99 9.00 -11.99
N LEU A 173 12.30 9.94 -12.62
CA LEU A 173 11.91 11.22 -12.04
C LEU A 173 11.00 11.02 -10.83
N TRP A 174 9.98 10.18 -10.97
CA TRP A 174 9.08 9.86 -9.87
C TRP A 174 9.80 9.15 -8.71
N LEU A 175 10.65 8.15 -8.99
CA LEU A 175 11.37 7.43 -7.94
C LEU A 175 12.32 8.35 -7.16
N GLU A 176 12.98 9.28 -7.86
CA GLU A 176 14.04 10.12 -7.31
C GLU A 176 13.62 11.55 -6.96
N PHE A 177 12.34 11.95 -7.13
CA PHE A 177 11.93 13.35 -6.88
C PHE A 177 12.26 13.82 -5.46
N HIS A 178 12.21 12.92 -4.47
CA HIS A 178 12.56 13.21 -3.08
C HIS A 178 14.02 13.60 -2.87
N ASN A 179 14.93 13.17 -3.76
CA ASN A 179 16.35 13.54 -3.75
C ASN A 179 16.63 14.74 -4.66
N CYS A 180 15.76 14.98 -5.64
CA CYS A 180 15.96 16.00 -6.67
C CYS A 180 15.29 17.34 -6.31
N ILE A 181 14.22 17.33 -5.51
CA ILE A 181 13.48 18.53 -5.14
C ILE A 181 13.86 18.92 -3.71
N PRO A 182 14.52 20.08 -3.49
CA PRO A 182 14.75 20.57 -2.14
C PRO A 182 13.42 20.85 -1.44
N PRO A 183 13.20 20.43 -0.18
CA PRO A 183 11.96 20.72 0.56
C PRO A 183 11.64 22.22 0.69
N SER A 184 12.66 23.07 0.62
CA SER A 184 12.57 24.53 0.69
C SER A 184 12.32 25.22 -0.66
N ALA A 185 12.32 24.48 -1.77
CA ALA A 185 12.07 25.08 -3.07
C ALA A 185 10.63 25.59 -3.16
N MET A 186 10.45 26.80 -3.72
CA MET A 186 9.13 27.44 -3.85
C MET A 186 8.12 26.53 -4.57
N ASP A 187 8.56 25.86 -5.63
CA ASP A 187 7.72 24.97 -6.44
C ASP A 187 7.83 23.49 -6.03
N ALA A 188 8.31 23.18 -4.82
CA ALA A 188 8.53 21.80 -4.39
C ALA A 188 7.24 20.97 -4.43
N SER A 189 6.13 21.54 -3.96
CA SER A 189 4.84 20.86 -3.93
C SER A 189 4.25 20.66 -5.34
N GLY A 190 4.36 21.66 -6.22
CA GLY A 190 3.94 21.55 -7.62
C GLY A 190 4.76 20.52 -8.39
N SER A 191 6.07 20.53 -8.21
CA SER A 191 6.98 19.56 -8.83
C SER A 191 6.72 18.13 -8.36
N ALA A 192 6.52 17.92 -7.06
CA ALA A 192 6.18 16.62 -6.52
C ALA A 192 4.79 16.15 -6.99
N HIS A 193 3.80 17.05 -7.03
CA HIS A 193 2.48 16.76 -7.58
C HIS A 193 2.57 16.28 -9.02
N GLY A 194 3.22 17.05 -9.91
CA GLY A 194 3.32 16.67 -11.31
C GLY A 194 4.11 15.37 -11.52
N ALA A 195 5.18 15.13 -10.75
CA ALA A 195 5.92 13.86 -10.81
C ALA A 195 5.04 12.65 -10.45
N ILE A 196 4.09 12.81 -9.52
CA ILE A 196 3.10 11.78 -9.17
C ILE A 196 2.04 11.67 -10.27
N GLU A 197 1.54 12.81 -10.75
CA GLU A 197 0.45 12.89 -11.73
C GLU A 197 0.83 12.21 -13.05
N ILE A 198 2.04 12.47 -13.56
CA ILE A 198 2.53 11.86 -14.80
C ILE A 198 2.46 10.33 -14.70
N ILE A 199 2.80 9.74 -13.56
CA ILE A 199 2.75 8.28 -13.37
C ILE A 199 1.31 7.79 -13.29
N VAL A 200 0.42 8.55 -12.65
CA VAL A 200 -1.01 8.21 -12.61
C VAL A 200 -1.59 8.19 -14.01
N ILE A 201 -1.26 9.17 -14.84
CA ILE A 201 -1.71 9.23 -16.24
C ILE A 201 -1.05 8.13 -17.08
N ALA A 202 0.27 7.90 -16.91
CA ALA A 202 0.96 6.80 -17.57
C ALA A 202 0.35 5.44 -17.24
N TYR A 203 0.03 5.20 -15.96
CA TYR A 203 -0.70 4.00 -15.53
C TYR A 203 -2.08 3.93 -16.18
N THR A 204 -2.80 5.04 -16.19
CA THR A 204 -4.14 5.14 -16.79
C THR A 204 -4.13 4.75 -18.26
N HIS A 205 -3.13 5.19 -19.03
CA HIS A 205 -3.01 4.85 -20.44
C HIS A 205 -2.45 3.45 -20.70
N LEU A 206 -1.43 3.04 -19.95
CA LEU A 206 -0.61 1.87 -20.29
C LEU A 206 -0.96 0.60 -19.51
N ALA A 207 -1.60 0.71 -18.33
CA ALA A 207 -1.76 -0.43 -17.42
C ALA A 207 -3.13 -0.55 -16.74
N ASN A 208 -3.96 0.50 -16.70
CA ASN A 208 -5.29 0.45 -16.11
C ASN A 208 -6.25 -0.38 -16.98
N CYS A 209 -6.73 -1.51 -16.47
CA CYS A 209 -7.62 -2.41 -17.20
C CYS A 209 -8.93 -1.75 -17.65
N GLU A 210 -9.38 -0.70 -16.97
CA GLU A 210 -10.58 0.07 -17.35
C GLU A 210 -10.43 0.81 -18.69
N ASN A 211 -9.20 1.08 -19.12
CA ASN A 211 -8.89 1.73 -20.40
C ASN A 211 -8.41 0.75 -21.48
N HIS A 212 -8.64 -0.55 -21.27
CA HIS A 212 -8.34 -1.61 -22.23
C HIS A 212 -6.91 -1.54 -22.84
N PRO A 213 -5.84 -1.47 -22.02
CA PRO A 213 -4.47 -1.44 -22.52
C PRO A 213 -4.14 -2.73 -23.26
N THR A 214 -3.33 -2.63 -24.31
CA THR A 214 -2.80 -3.80 -25.00
C THR A 214 -1.77 -4.52 -24.12
N ALA A 215 -1.40 -5.75 -24.48
CA ALA A 215 -0.33 -6.46 -23.80
C ALA A 215 1.01 -5.71 -23.92
N GLU A 216 1.26 -5.07 -25.07
CA GLU A 216 2.45 -4.25 -25.33
C GLU A 216 2.47 -2.98 -24.50
N ASP A 217 1.33 -2.28 -24.36
CA ASP A 217 1.18 -1.11 -23.49
C ASP A 217 1.60 -1.46 -22.05
N ARG A 218 1.06 -2.59 -21.56
CA ARG A 218 1.33 -3.06 -20.21
C ARG A 218 2.77 -3.50 -20.02
N ALA A 219 3.36 -4.16 -21.03
CA ALA A 219 4.77 -4.55 -21.02
C ALA A 219 5.67 -3.32 -20.94
N LEU A 220 5.42 -2.30 -21.76
CA LEU A 220 6.16 -1.04 -21.73
C LEU A 220 6.17 -0.40 -20.33
N PHE A 221 5.01 -0.34 -19.67
CA PHE A 221 4.89 0.19 -18.31
C PHE A 221 5.67 -0.66 -17.28
N VAL A 222 5.47 -1.98 -17.31
CA VAL A 222 6.07 -2.91 -16.34
C VAL A 222 7.59 -2.99 -16.50
N ASP A 223 8.08 -3.08 -17.72
CA ASP A 223 9.50 -3.24 -18.02
C ASP A 223 10.27 -1.96 -17.67
N ALA A 224 9.74 -0.78 -18.05
CA ALA A 224 10.36 0.50 -17.70
C ALA A 224 10.41 0.72 -16.18
N LEU A 225 9.33 0.45 -15.44
CA LEU A 225 9.35 0.55 -13.98
C LEU A 225 10.30 -0.47 -13.35
N SER A 226 10.31 -1.71 -13.85
CA SER A 226 11.19 -2.76 -13.33
C SER A 226 12.67 -2.41 -13.54
N GLN A 227 13.01 -1.85 -14.69
CA GLN A 227 14.35 -1.38 -15.01
C GLN A 227 14.76 -0.21 -14.11
N ALA A 228 13.90 0.80 -13.94
CA ALA A 228 14.20 1.98 -13.12
C ALA A 228 14.38 1.63 -11.63
N VAL A 229 13.61 0.67 -11.11
CA VAL A 229 13.63 0.25 -9.71
C VAL A 229 14.72 -0.78 -9.40
N GLY A 230 15.00 -1.68 -10.35
CA GLY A 230 15.86 -2.85 -10.21
C GLY A 230 15.26 -4.00 -9.39
N THR A 231 14.73 -3.74 -8.18
CA THR A 231 14.12 -4.81 -7.34
C THR A 231 12.81 -4.41 -6.67
N LYS A 232 11.90 -5.39 -6.51
CA LYS A 232 10.69 -5.23 -5.68
C LYS A 232 10.97 -4.67 -4.28
N ARG A 233 12.15 -4.93 -3.68
CA ARG A 233 12.48 -4.36 -2.36
C ARG A 233 12.73 -2.86 -2.48
N ALA A 234 13.50 -2.44 -3.48
CA ALA A 234 13.82 -1.05 -3.73
C ALA A 234 12.55 -0.21 -3.96
N LEU A 235 11.57 -0.73 -4.70
CA LEU A 235 10.28 -0.05 -4.91
C LEU A 235 9.59 0.32 -3.60
N TYR A 236 9.45 -0.63 -2.69
CA TYR A 236 8.78 -0.38 -1.40
C TYR A 236 9.61 0.53 -0.49
N LEU A 237 10.95 0.54 -0.63
CA LEU A 237 11.80 1.51 0.06
C LEU A 237 11.62 2.92 -0.54
N ALA A 238 11.46 3.03 -1.86
CA ALA A 238 11.13 4.29 -2.52
C ALA A 238 9.77 4.82 -2.06
N PHE A 239 8.75 3.94 -1.91
CA PHE A 239 7.45 4.33 -1.34
C PHE A 239 7.60 5.00 0.03
N ALA A 240 8.45 4.43 0.90
CA ALA A 240 8.70 5.00 2.22
C ALA A 240 9.34 6.39 2.11
N ARG A 241 10.44 6.52 1.34
CA ARG A 241 11.19 7.77 1.17
C ARG A 241 10.34 8.89 0.56
N GLN A 242 9.59 8.58 -0.49
CA GLN A 242 8.66 9.53 -1.13
C GLN A 242 7.59 9.97 -0.13
N THR A 243 7.00 9.02 0.62
CA THR A 243 5.96 9.33 1.62
C THR A 243 6.50 10.22 2.73
N ASP A 244 7.70 9.93 3.25
CA ASP A 244 8.36 10.72 4.28
C ASP A 244 8.71 12.12 3.78
N PHE A 245 9.20 12.23 2.54
CA PHE A 245 9.48 13.52 1.89
C PHE A 245 8.20 14.35 1.72
N LEU A 246 7.14 13.78 1.15
CA LEU A 246 5.84 14.47 1.04
C LEU A 246 5.32 14.89 2.41
N ALA A 247 5.42 14.01 3.40
CA ALA A 247 5.03 14.33 4.77
C ALA A 247 5.88 15.45 5.38
N SER A 248 7.08 15.74 4.88
CA SER A 248 7.93 16.84 5.33
C SER A 248 7.70 18.16 4.60
N LEU A 249 7.06 18.15 3.42
CA LEU A 249 6.84 19.34 2.61
C LEU A 249 5.81 20.30 3.21
N THR A 250 6.08 21.59 3.04
CA THR A 250 5.06 22.64 3.14
C THR A 250 4.30 22.68 1.81
N MET A 251 3.17 22.00 1.75
CA MET A 251 2.37 21.90 0.53
C MET A 251 1.48 23.12 0.31
N MET A 252 1.35 23.56 -0.94
CA MET A 252 0.34 24.56 -1.31
C MET A 252 -1.07 24.00 -1.04
N PRO A 253 -1.95 24.72 -0.32
CA PRO A 253 -3.26 24.20 0.09
C PRO A 253 -4.11 23.57 -1.03
N PRO A 254 -4.19 24.15 -2.25
CA PRO A 254 -4.97 23.56 -3.34
C PRO A 254 -4.48 22.18 -3.80
N LEU A 255 -3.18 21.91 -3.68
CA LEU A 255 -2.57 20.66 -4.15
C LEU A 255 -2.61 19.53 -3.12
N VAL A 256 -2.80 19.84 -1.83
CA VAL A 256 -2.81 18.86 -0.74
C VAL A 256 -3.74 17.66 -1.02
N PRO A 257 -5.04 17.85 -1.36
CA PRO A 257 -5.94 16.71 -1.64
C PRO A 257 -5.42 15.85 -2.80
N GLN A 258 -4.99 16.48 -3.88
CA GLN A 258 -4.57 15.82 -5.11
C GLN A 258 -3.29 15.01 -4.90
N ILE A 259 -2.27 15.61 -4.26
CA ILE A 259 -1.00 14.93 -3.95
C ILE A 259 -1.25 13.67 -3.15
N TRP A 260 -1.98 13.75 -2.02
CA TRP A 260 -2.16 12.59 -1.16
C TRP A 260 -3.07 11.53 -1.76
N ARG A 261 -4.15 11.93 -2.44
CA ARG A 261 -5.03 11.02 -3.15
C ARG A 261 -4.27 10.24 -4.21
N ASN A 262 -3.53 10.94 -5.06
CA ASN A 262 -2.85 10.36 -6.21
C ASN A 262 -1.64 9.53 -5.77
N HIS A 263 -0.88 10.00 -4.76
CA HIS A 263 0.23 9.25 -4.18
C HIS A 263 -0.24 7.90 -3.61
N PHE A 264 -1.15 7.91 -2.62
CA PHE A 264 -1.59 6.65 -2.00
C PHE A 264 -2.40 5.77 -2.94
N GLY A 265 -3.15 6.36 -3.88
CA GLY A 265 -3.85 5.64 -4.94
C GLY A 265 -2.87 4.88 -5.84
N LEU A 266 -1.85 5.56 -6.35
CA LEU A 266 -0.80 4.97 -7.17
C LEU A 266 -0.06 3.85 -6.43
N LEU A 267 0.37 4.10 -5.18
CA LEU A 267 1.04 3.08 -4.38
C LEU A 267 0.17 1.83 -4.16
N THR A 268 -1.15 2.02 -4.01
CA THR A 268 -2.10 0.91 -3.84
C THR A 268 -2.17 0.05 -5.10
N VAL A 269 -2.28 0.71 -6.25
CA VAL A 269 -2.32 0.05 -7.56
C VAL A 269 -1.03 -0.75 -7.78
N LEU A 270 0.14 -0.11 -7.60
CA LEU A 270 1.43 -0.78 -7.79
C LEU A 270 1.62 -1.96 -6.83
N ALA A 271 1.20 -1.84 -5.56
CA ALA A 271 1.29 -2.93 -4.60
C ALA A 271 0.38 -4.14 -4.94
N ARG A 272 -0.67 -3.93 -5.75
CA ARG A 272 -1.60 -4.96 -6.22
C ARG A 272 -1.20 -5.62 -7.53
N LEU A 273 -0.38 -4.95 -8.34
CA LEU A 273 0.17 -5.55 -9.57
C LEU A 273 1.03 -6.78 -9.24
N PRO A 274 0.77 -7.96 -9.83
CA PRO A 274 1.53 -9.19 -9.53
C PRO A 274 3.07 -9.03 -9.70
N GLU A 275 3.48 -8.26 -10.70
CA GLU A 275 4.88 -7.99 -11.06
C GLU A 275 5.62 -7.19 -10.01
N PHE A 276 4.91 -6.43 -9.18
CA PHE A 276 5.48 -5.61 -8.11
C PHE A 276 5.08 -6.09 -6.71
N SER A 277 4.06 -6.93 -6.61
CA SER A 277 3.55 -7.52 -5.38
C SER A 277 4.66 -8.21 -4.59
N ARG A 278 4.77 -7.86 -3.31
CA ARG A 278 5.81 -8.35 -2.39
C ARG A 278 5.20 -9.00 -1.16
N GLN A 279 5.61 -10.24 -0.88
CA GLN A 279 5.13 -10.97 0.31
C GLN A 279 5.74 -10.49 1.63
N LYS A 280 6.94 -9.88 1.59
CA LYS A 280 7.69 -9.39 2.76
C LYS A 280 7.80 -7.87 2.72
N ILE A 281 6.78 -7.17 3.20
CA ILE A 281 6.74 -5.69 3.18
C ILE A 281 7.78 -5.13 4.17
N PRO A 282 8.66 -4.19 3.75
CA PRO A 282 9.58 -3.52 4.67
C PRO A 282 8.84 -2.78 5.79
N ARG A 283 9.40 -2.81 7.00
CA ARG A 283 8.83 -2.11 8.15
C ARG A 283 8.70 -0.60 7.90
N CYS A 284 9.75 0.02 7.37
CA CYS A 284 9.78 1.46 7.10
C CYS A 284 8.62 1.89 6.19
N THR A 285 8.32 1.13 5.13
CA THR A 285 7.20 1.42 4.24
C THR A 285 5.87 1.53 5.00
N VAL A 286 5.56 0.55 5.85
CA VAL A 286 4.32 0.56 6.63
C VAL A 286 4.31 1.72 7.63
N THR A 287 5.42 1.95 8.34
CA THR A 287 5.49 3.00 9.35
C THR A 287 5.39 4.40 8.74
N SER A 288 6.04 4.66 7.60
CA SER A 288 5.99 5.94 6.89
C SER A 288 4.58 6.23 6.37
N ILE A 289 3.90 5.23 5.80
CA ILE A 289 2.51 5.37 5.32
C ILE A 289 1.55 5.69 6.48
N VAL A 290 1.63 4.96 7.59
CA VAL A 290 0.77 5.20 8.76
C VAL A 290 1.06 6.57 9.39
N ALA A 291 2.32 6.97 9.49
CA ALA A 291 2.71 8.28 10.01
C ALA A 291 2.17 9.42 9.13
N ALA A 292 2.35 9.34 7.81
CA ALA A 292 1.82 10.32 6.87
C ALA A 292 0.29 10.37 6.90
N ALA A 293 -0.39 9.21 6.95
CA ALA A 293 -1.86 9.16 7.05
C ALA A 293 -2.37 9.81 8.35
N ASN A 294 -1.70 9.58 9.49
CA ASN A 294 -2.01 10.24 10.76
C ASN A 294 -1.78 11.76 10.73
N ARG A 295 -0.90 12.25 9.85
CA ARG A 295 -0.76 13.69 9.59
C ARG A 295 -1.90 14.18 8.68
N CYS A 296 -2.21 13.45 7.62
CA CYS A 296 -3.27 13.80 6.66
C CYS A 296 -4.64 13.89 7.31
N VAL A 297 -4.99 12.97 8.22
CA VAL A 297 -6.33 12.96 8.87
C VAL A 297 -6.60 14.21 9.72
N LYS A 298 -5.56 14.95 10.10
CA LYS A 298 -5.66 16.21 10.84
C LYS A 298 -5.86 17.42 9.93
N LEU A 299 -5.74 17.25 8.62
CA LEU A 299 -5.91 18.29 7.61
C LEU A 299 -7.25 18.04 6.91
N PRO A 300 -8.26 18.92 7.04
CA PRO A 300 -9.57 18.72 6.42
C PRO A 300 -9.51 18.45 4.92
N GLN A 301 -8.60 19.12 4.21
CA GLN A 301 -8.38 18.96 2.77
C GLN A 301 -7.64 17.67 2.37
N ALA A 302 -7.15 16.85 3.32
CA ALA A 302 -6.41 15.62 3.04
C ALA A 302 -7.13 14.35 3.51
N VAL A 303 -8.42 14.45 3.87
CA VAL A 303 -9.18 13.30 4.38
C VAL A 303 -9.34 12.21 3.31
N GLU A 304 -9.59 12.56 2.04
CA GLU A 304 -9.63 11.58 0.95
C GLU A 304 -8.29 10.85 0.79
N GLY A 305 -7.16 11.58 0.89
CA GLY A 305 -5.83 10.99 0.91
C GLY A 305 -5.64 10.00 2.06
N THR A 306 -6.17 10.32 3.24
CA THR A 306 -6.17 9.42 4.40
C THR A 306 -6.93 8.12 4.13
N GLN A 307 -8.10 8.20 3.47
CA GLN A 307 -8.85 7.03 3.06
C GLN A 307 -8.04 6.16 2.09
N ARG A 308 -7.40 6.75 1.08
CA ARG A 308 -6.51 6.03 0.16
C ARG A 308 -5.35 5.36 0.89
N ALA A 309 -4.79 5.99 1.93
CA ALA A 309 -3.78 5.38 2.78
C ALA A 309 -4.31 4.16 3.55
N VAL A 310 -5.54 4.20 4.07
CA VAL A 310 -6.20 3.05 4.73
C VAL A 310 -6.36 1.89 3.76
N VAL A 311 -6.76 2.16 2.51
CA VAL A 311 -6.85 1.14 1.45
C VAL A 311 -5.47 0.56 1.11
N LEU A 312 -4.44 1.40 1.06
CA LEU A 312 -3.05 0.98 0.84
C LEU A 312 -2.58 0.05 1.97
N ILE A 313 -2.70 0.47 3.24
CA ILE A 313 -2.30 -0.32 4.42
C ILE A 313 -3.00 -1.68 4.43
N THR A 314 -4.31 -1.69 4.14
CA THR A 314 -5.10 -2.92 4.02
C THR A 314 -4.55 -3.82 2.93
N SER A 315 -4.23 -3.27 1.76
CA SER A 315 -3.68 -4.01 0.62
C SER A 315 -2.31 -4.61 0.97
N LEU A 316 -1.44 -3.85 1.62
CA LEU A 316 -0.13 -4.32 2.10
C LEU A 316 -0.27 -5.49 3.10
N CYS A 317 -1.23 -5.40 4.02
CA CYS A 317 -1.50 -6.47 4.99
C CYS A 317 -2.08 -7.73 4.33
N ARG A 318 -2.92 -7.58 3.30
CA ARG A 318 -3.51 -8.70 2.55
C ARG A 318 -2.49 -9.43 1.68
N VAL A 319 -1.64 -8.69 0.98
CA VAL A 319 -0.65 -9.25 0.06
C VAL A 319 0.48 -9.97 0.81
N ALA A 320 0.75 -9.55 2.05
CA ALA A 320 1.80 -10.15 2.87
C ALA A 320 1.56 -11.64 3.16
N ARG A 321 2.66 -12.40 3.23
CA ARG A 321 2.62 -13.82 3.60
C ARG A 321 2.45 -14.03 5.10
N ASP A 322 2.85 -13.06 5.90
CA ASP A 322 2.82 -13.12 7.36
C ASP A 322 2.17 -11.87 7.97
N SER A 323 2.00 -11.90 9.28
CA SER A 323 1.39 -10.84 10.08
C SER A 323 2.27 -9.61 10.35
N ARG A 324 3.52 -9.60 9.88
CA ARG A 324 4.46 -8.52 10.24
C ARG A 324 3.98 -7.15 9.79
N PRO A 325 3.41 -6.95 8.58
CA PRO A 325 2.95 -5.62 8.17
C PRO A 325 1.82 -5.11 9.06
N LEU A 326 0.90 -5.98 9.49
CA LEU A 326 -0.17 -5.60 10.42
C LEU A 326 0.40 -5.22 11.80
N ALA A 327 1.39 -5.98 12.31
CA ALA A 327 2.06 -5.64 13.56
C ALA A 327 2.86 -4.32 13.46
N HIS A 328 3.49 -4.05 12.30
CA HIS A 328 4.16 -2.78 12.05
C HIS A 328 3.17 -1.61 11.97
N ALA A 329 1.99 -1.82 11.36
CA ALA A 329 0.93 -0.82 11.32
C ALA A 329 0.38 -0.53 12.73
N ALA A 330 0.13 -1.58 13.53
CA ALA A 330 -0.25 -1.44 14.94
C ALA A 330 0.78 -0.63 15.74
N GLN A 331 2.07 -0.94 15.57
CA GLN A 331 3.15 -0.22 16.23
C GLN A 331 3.26 1.24 15.76
N ALA A 332 2.84 1.55 14.54
CA ALA A 332 2.89 2.89 13.96
C ALA A 332 1.66 3.75 14.30
N GLY A 333 0.71 3.25 15.09
CA GLY A 333 -0.48 4.00 15.48
C GLY A 333 -1.62 3.94 14.45
N VAL A 334 -1.80 2.80 13.76
CA VAL A 334 -2.95 2.61 12.84
C VAL A 334 -4.31 2.62 13.55
N PHE A 335 -4.35 2.31 14.86
CA PHE A 335 -5.57 2.41 15.64
C PHE A 335 -6.02 3.87 15.81
N ASP A 336 -5.09 4.76 16.17
CA ASP A 336 -5.36 6.19 16.25
C ASP A 336 -5.82 6.76 14.91
N LEU A 337 -5.22 6.29 13.81
CA LEU A 337 -5.65 6.63 12.45
C LEU A 337 -7.12 6.29 12.21
N LEU A 338 -7.53 5.06 12.53
CA LEU A 338 -8.93 4.62 12.36
C LEU A 338 -9.90 5.44 13.21
N ARG A 339 -9.51 5.74 14.45
CA ARG A 339 -10.31 6.55 15.36
C ARG A 339 -10.46 7.97 14.83
N ASN A 340 -9.35 8.63 14.48
CA ASN A 340 -9.35 9.99 13.96
C ASN A 340 -10.13 10.10 12.65
N LEU A 341 -10.01 9.11 11.76
CA LEU A 341 -10.76 9.09 10.49
C LEU A 341 -12.27 9.05 10.73
N SER A 342 -12.74 8.28 11.71
CA SER A 342 -14.17 8.22 12.04
C SER A 342 -14.76 9.53 12.57
N TYR A 343 -13.91 10.41 13.11
CA TYR A 343 -14.32 11.75 13.53
C TYR A 343 -14.21 12.77 12.40
N ALA A 344 -13.26 12.57 11.49
CA ALA A 344 -13.03 13.48 10.37
C ALA A 344 -14.09 13.33 9.27
N ALA A 345 -14.63 12.12 9.06
CA ALA A 345 -15.68 11.90 8.08
C ALA A 345 -16.45 10.57 8.28
N GLU A 346 -17.77 10.68 8.35
CA GLU A 346 -18.68 9.56 8.59
C GLU A 346 -18.86 8.63 7.38
N GLU A 347 -18.60 9.14 6.17
CA GLU A 347 -18.88 8.43 4.91
C GLU A 347 -17.80 7.40 4.52
N TYR A 348 -16.64 7.42 5.17
CA TYR A 348 -15.51 6.60 4.72
C TYR A 348 -15.47 5.21 5.34
N ASP A 349 -15.44 4.20 4.47
CA ASP A 349 -15.33 2.80 4.85
C ASP A 349 -13.89 2.41 5.21
N ALA A 350 -13.61 2.31 6.51
CA ALA A 350 -12.38 1.74 7.06
C ALA A 350 -12.58 0.33 7.64
N SER A 351 -13.72 -0.30 7.36
CA SER A 351 -14.14 -1.57 7.96
C SER A 351 -13.21 -2.73 7.62
N ASP A 352 -12.67 -2.72 6.41
CA ASP A 352 -11.71 -3.72 5.97
C ASP A 352 -10.44 -3.71 6.83
N LEU A 353 -9.87 -2.53 7.13
CA LEU A 353 -8.68 -2.40 7.97
C LEU A 353 -8.99 -2.72 9.42
N ALA A 354 -10.12 -2.21 9.94
CA ALA A 354 -10.60 -2.53 11.29
C ALA A 354 -10.77 -4.05 11.47
N HIS A 355 -11.36 -4.72 10.48
CA HIS A 355 -11.50 -6.17 10.46
C HIS A 355 -10.15 -6.89 10.48
N HIS A 356 -9.16 -6.43 9.70
CA HIS A 356 -7.82 -7.03 9.73
C HIS A 356 -7.15 -6.85 11.10
N LEU A 357 -7.30 -5.69 11.75
CA LEU A 357 -6.77 -5.48 13.09
C LEU A 357 -7.46 -6.36 14.13
N CYS A 358 -8.80 -6.47 14.11
CA CYS A 358 -9.53 -7.35 15.02
C CYS A 358 -9.07 -8.81 14.88
N THR A 359 -9.02 -9.32 13.65
CA THR A 359 -8.58 -10.71 13.40
C THR A 359 -7.11 -10.91 13.79
N GLY A 360 -6.25 -9.92 13.58
CA GLY A 360 -4.86 -9.94 14.05
C GLY A 360 -4.74 -9.96 15.58
N LEU A 361 -5.55 -9.17 16.29
CA LEU A 361 -5.55 -9.13 17.75
C LEU A 361 -6.00 -10.45 18.39
N PHE A 362 -6.91 -11.19 17.77
CA PHE A 362 -7.30 -12.52 18.26
C PHE A 362 -6.29 -13.62 17.92
N SER A 363 -5.60 -13.52 16.78
CA SER A 363 -4.81 -14.63 16.25
C SER A 363 -3.29 -14.47 16.35
N GLN A 364 -2.78 -13.26 16.56
CA GLN A 364 -1.35 -12.97 16.39
C GLN A 364 -0.81 -12.23 17.61
N VAL A 365 -0.08 -12.95 18.47
CA VAL A 365 0.51 -12.38 19.69
C VAL A 365 1.48 -11.25 19.38
N ARG A 366 2.09 -11.25 18.19
CA ARG A 366 2.93 -10.14 17.73
C ARG A 366 2.13 -8.85 17.53
N VAL A 367 0.92 -8.92 16.99
CA VAL A 367 0.04 -7.75 16.82
C VAL A 367 -0.41 -7.24 18.18
N VAL A 368 -0.82 -8.14 19.08
CA VAL A 368 -1.18 -7.80 20.46
C VAL A 368 -0.02 -7.12 21.19
N ARG A 369 1.22 -7.62 21.04
CA ARG A 369 2.42 -6.98 21.61
C ARG A 369 2.69 -5.60 21.05
N ALA A 370 2.56 -5.44 19.73
CA ALA A 370 2.75 -4.15 19.08
C ALA A 370 1.71 -3.14 19.58
N PHE A 371 0.45 -3.58 19.67
CA PHE A 371 -0.66 -2.78 20.20
C PHE A 371 -0.45 -2.43 21.68
N HIS A 372 -0.06 -3.39 22.52
CA HIS A 372 0.21 -3.17 23.95
C HIS A 372 1.31 -2.12 24.19
N ARG A 373 2.37 -2.14 23.38
CA ARG A 373 3.48 -1.18 23.51
C ARG A 373 3.03 0.25 23.25
N PHE A 374 2.06 0.43 22.34
CA PHE A 374 1.59 1.74 21.93
C PHE A 374 0.34 2.20 22.73
N HIS A 375 -0.51 1.25 23.14
CA HIS A 375 -1.72 1.46 23.94
C HIS A 375 -1.75 0.49 25.13
N PRO A 376 -1.03 0.77 26.23
CA PRO A 376 -0.93 -0.15 27.37
C PRO A 376 -2.23 -0.29 28.18
N GLN A 377 -3.11 0.70 28.11
CA GLN A 377 -4.36 0.75 28.86
C GLN A 377 -5.55 0.21 28.04
N PRO A 378 -6.58 -0.32 28.70
CA PRO A 378 -7.84 -0.61 28.04
C PRO A 378 -8.52 0.69 27.58
N TRP A 379 -9.36 0.59 26.55
CA TRP A 379 -10.16 1.72 26.05
C TRP A 379 -11.58 1.64 26.58
N ASP A 380 -12.13 2.77 27.04
CA ASP A 380 -13.55 2.89 27.28
C ASP A 380 -14.29 3.13 25.96
N VAL A 381 -15.19 2.23 25.62
CA VAL A 381 -15.97 2.22 24.38
C VAL A 381 -17.47 2.24 24.63
N GLY A 382 -17.88 2.44 25.88
CA GLY A 382 -19.26 2.34 26.31
C GLY A 382 -19.88 0.94 26.11
N PRO A 383 -21.18 0.78 26.43
CA PRO A 383 -21.89 -0.47 26.24
C PRO A 383 -21.99 -0.83 24.74
N VAL A 384 -22.07 -2.13 24.46
CA VAL A 384 -22.35 -2.62 23.10
C VAL A 384 -23.78 -2.24 22.75
N VAL A 385 -23.94 -1.21 21.91
CA VAL A 385 -25.24 -0.88 21.33
C VAL A 385 -25.57 -1.95 20.28
N PRO A 386 -26.67 -2.70 20.41
CA PRO A 386 -27.09 -3.64 19.39
C PRO A 386 -27.28 -2.90 18.07
N GLN A 387 -26.43 -3.19 17.08
CA GLN A 387 -26.62 -2.61 15.76
C GLN A 387 -27.95 -3.15 15.21
N LYS A 388 -28.85 -2.24 14.77
CA LYS A 388 -30.05 -2.61 14.01
C LYS A 388 -29.62 -3.56 12.89
N LYS A 389 -30.42 -4.61 12.62
CA LYS A 389 -30.15 -5.73 11.69
C LYS A 389 -29.77 -5.28 10.26
N LYS A 390 -28.61 -4.65 10.07
CA LYS A 390 -27.98 -4.48 8.77
C LYS A 390 -27.44 -5.85 8.36
N ALA A 391 -27.55 -6.18 7.08
CA ALA A 391 -27.19 -7.50 6.55
C ALA A 391 -25.74 -7.89 6.89
N GLN A 392 -24.83 -6.92 7.02
CA GLN A 392 -23.49 -7.11 7.57
C GLN A 392 -23.06 -5.88 8.39
N PRO A 393 -22.72 -6.03 9.69
CA PRO A 393 -22.18 -4.94 10.48
C PRO A 393 -20.78 -4.57 9.99
N GLN A 394 -20.58 -3.32 9.59
CA GLN A 394 -19.25 -2.79 9.24
C GLN A 394 -18.40 -2.69 10.51
N ALA A 395 -17.21 -3.27 10.47
CA ALA A 395 -16.26 -3.16 11.57
C ALA A 395 -15.80 -1.71 11.75
N THR A 396 -15.73 -1.24 12.98
CA THR A 396 -15.34 0.13 13.34
C THR A 396 -14.12 0.14 14.26
N TRP A 397 -13.54 1.30 14.53
CA TRP A 397 -12.47 1.42 15.52
C TRP A 397 -12.93 1.00 16.93
N LYS A 398 -14.23 1.17 17.26
CA LYS A 398 -14.80 0.72 18.54
C LYS A 398 -14.74 -0.80 18.66
N ASP A 399 -14.94 -1.52 17.57
CA ASP A 399 -14.79 -2.98 17.55
C ASP A 399 -13.34 -3.39 17.78
N VAL A 400 -12.38 -2.69 17.16
CA VAL A 400 -10.95 -2.91 17.41
C VAL A 400 -10.60 -2.70 18.88
N ALA A 401 -11.14 -1.65 19.51
CA ALA A 401 -10.92 -1.37 20.93
C ALA A 401 -11.53 -2.44 21.87
N ARG A 402 -12.75 -2.95 21.56
CA ARG A 402 -13.35 -4.07 22.31
C ARG A 402 -12.52 -5.33 22.20
N VAL A 403 -12.11 -5.67 20.97
CA VAL A 403 -11.24 -6.82 20.71
C VAL A 403 -9.92 -6.67 21.44
N TRP A 404 -9.33 -5.47 21.42
CA TRP A 404 -8.11 -5.17 22.16
C TRP A 404 -8.29 -5.42 23.66
N ASN A 405 -9.35 -4.91 24.29
CA ASN A 405 -9.58 -5.10 25.73
C ASN A 405 -9.62 -6.61 26.10
N SER A 406 -10.33 -7.41 25.31
CA SER A 406 -10.40 -8.87 25.51
C SER A 406 -9.07 -9.59 25.23
N ALA A 407 -8.39 -9.25 24.13
CA ALA A 407 -7.12 -9.83 23.76
C ALA A 407 -6.01 -9.45 24.77
N ARG A 408 -6.03 -8.22 25.30
CA ARG A 408 -5.12 -7.71 26.32
C ARG A 408 -5.23 -8.50 27.60
N GLU A 409 -6.44 -8.74 28.08
CA GLU A 409 -6.67 -9.55 29.28
C GLU A 409 -6.10 -10.97 29.10
N THR A 410 -6.44 -11.62 27.98
CA THR A 410 -5.93 -12.95 27.64
C THR A 410 -4.39 -12.95 27.55
N TYR A 411 -3.82 -11.91 26.96
CA TYR A 411 -2.38 -11.76 26.83
C TYR A 411 -1.67 -11.58 28.17
N LEU A 412 -2.13 -10.66 29.01
CA LEU A 412 -1.50 -10.34 30.29
C LEU A 412 -1.70 -11.45 31.32
N LEU A 413 -2.92 -11.96 31.44
CA LEU A 413 -3.25 -12.94 32.47
C LEU A 413 -2.81 -14.33 32.09
N LYS A 414 -3.04 -14.78 30.86
CA LYS A 414 -2.86 -16.20 30.49
C LYS A 414 -1.56 -16.44 29.72
N TYR A 415 -1.23 -15.58 28.76
CA TYR A 415 -0.07 -15.79 27.91
C TYR A 415 1.25 -15.37 28.59
N CYS A 416 1.33 -14.15 29.11
CA CYS A 416 2.53 -13.60 29.75
C CYS A 416 2.92 -14.36 31.03
N LYS A 417 1.93 -14.73 31.87
CA LYS A 417 2.16 -15.56 33.06
C LYS A 417 2.45 -17.04 32.74
N LYS A 418 2.38 -17.43 31.45
CA LYS A 418 2.59 -18.80 30.96
C LYS A 418 1.59 -19.82 31.54
N ASP A 419 0.37 -19.39 31.86
CA ASP A 419 -0.70 -20.27 32.36
C ASP A 419 -1.08 -21.36 31.34
N TRP A 420 -0.83 -21.10 30.05
CA TRP A 420 -0.93 -22.11 28.99
C TRP A 420 -0.13 -23.39 29.31
N ARG A 421 0.98 -23.29 30.07
CA ARG A 421 1.78 -24.46 30.46
C ARG A 421 1.10 -25.38 31.46
N ARG A 422 0.11 -24.86 32.20
CA ARG A 422 -0.70 -25.61 33.18
C ARG A 422 -2.02 -26.08 32.56
N THR A 423 -2.55 -25.33 31.61
CA THR A 423 -3.86 -25.59 31.01
C THR A 423 -3.82 -26.49 29.77
N MET A 424 -2.68 -26.61 29.10
CA MET A 424 -2.50 -27.56 27.99
C MET A 424 -2.03 -28.92 28.51
N GLY A 425 -2.67 -30.00 28.05
CA GLY A 425 -2.35 -31.37 28.44
C GLY A 425 -1.11 -31.93 27.73
N CYS A 426 -0.46 -32.91 28.36
CA CYS A 426 0.57 -33.73 27.71
C CYS A 426 -0.09 -34.65 26.67
N HIS A 427 0.46 -34.74 25.45
CA HIS A 427 -0.06 -35.61 24.40
C HIS A 427 0.35 -37.08 24.57
N ASN A 428 1.45 -37.35 25.27
CA ASN A 428 1.74 -38.72 25.68
C ASN A 428 0.76 -39.12 26.79
N SER A 429 0.03 -40.21 26.63
CA SER A 429 -0.85 -40.78 27.64
C SER A 429 -0.14 -41.70 28.64
N GLN A 430 1.07 -42.18 28.31
CA GLN A 430 1.76 -43.25 29.05
C GLN A 430 2.99 -42.76 29.83
N GLY A 431 2.94 -41.60 30.50
CA GLY A 431 4.12 -41.07 31.19
C GLY A 431 3.85 -40.56 32.61
N PRO A 432 4.88 -40.52 33.48
CA PRO A 432 4.75 -39.78 34.74
C PRO A 432 4.56 -38.28 34.41
N HIS A 433 3.35 -37.77 34.68
CA HIS A 433 2.96 -36.39 34.44
C HIS A 433 3.17 -35.55 35.71
N ASN A 434 4.23 -34.74 35.75
CA ASN A 434 4.56 -33.93 36.94
C ASN A 434 5.17 -32.57 36.60
N ARG A 435 5.01 -32.07 35.36
CA ARG A 435 5.74 -30.89 34.87
C ARG A 435 4.92 -29.99 33.95
N LEU A 436 5.30 -28.71 33.92
CA LEU A 436 4.81 -27.69 32.98
C LEU A 436 5.08 -28.09 31.53
N VAL A 437 4.08 -28.01 30.66
CA VAL A 437 4.26 -28.46 29.27
C VAL A 437 5.18 -27.57 28.45
N ARG A 438 5.89 -28.22 27.52
CA ARG A 438 6.65 -27.63 26.41
C ARG A 438 5.91 -27.94 25.11
N VAL A 439 5.95 -27.01 24.17
CA VAL A 439 5.31 -27.17 22.87
C VAL A 439 6.33 -27.71 21.86
N CYS A 440 5.92 -28.63 20.98
CA CYS A 440 6.74 -29.02 19.84
C CYS A 440 6.79 -27.87 18.81
N PRO A 441 7.88 -27.66 18.04
CA PRO A 441 7.94 -26.60 17.02
C PRO A 441 6.82 -26.64 15.98
N CYS A 442 6.21 -27.80 15.71
CA CYS A 442 5.05 -27.93 14.85
C CYS A 442 3.74 -27.37 15.47
N ALA A 443 3.74 -27.08 16.77
CA ALA A 443 2.59 -26.63 17.56
C ALA A 443 1.35 -27.56 17.57
N SER A 444 1.49 -28.79 17.09
CA SER A 444 0.42 -29.80 17.09
C SER A 444 0.41 -30.69 18.33
N VAL A 445 1.43 -30.60 19.19
CA VAL A 445 1.53 -31.41 20.41
C VAL A 445 2.25 -30.66 21.52
N PHE A 446 1.90 -31.02 22.76
CA PHE A 446 2.49 -30.51 24.00
C PHE A 446 2.99 -31.66 24.87
N TYR A 447 4.11 -31.45 25.58
CA TYR A 447 4.76 -32.48 26.40
C TYR A 447 5.18 -31.93 27.77
N CYS A 448 4.83 -32.61 28.86
CA CYS A 448 5.28 -32.22 30.20
C CYS A 448 6.78 -32.44 30.41
N SER A 449 7.40 -33.38 29.71
CA SER A 449 8.80 -33.75 29.89
C SER A 449 9.45 -34.18 28.57
N GLY A 450 10.79 -34.21 28.54
CA GLY A 450 11.53 -34.76 27.40
C GLY A 450 11.35 -36.27 27.22
N SER A 451 11.03 -37.03 28.28
CA SER A 451 10.75 -38.46 28.14
C SER A 451 9.40 -38.69 27.46
N CYS A 452 8.34 -37.96 27.88
CA CYS A 452 7.04 -37.99 27.21
C CYS A 452 7.14 -37.60 25.74
N GLN A 453 7.98 -36.60 25.43
CA GLN A 453 8.28 -36.25 24.04
C GLN A 453 8.91 -37.42 23.29
N ARG A 454 10.01 -38.01 23.80
CA ARG A 454 10.71 -39.12 23.10
C ARG A 454 9.83 -40.34 22.88
N MET A 455 9.03 -40.73 23.89
CA MET A 455 8.13 -41.89 23.79
C MET A 455 7.05 -41.67 22.73
N HIS A 456 6.31 -40.56 22.81
CA HIS A 456 5.27 -40.26 21.82
C HIS A 456 5.86 -39.97 20.43
N TRP A 457 7.06 -39.38 20.37
CA TRP A 457 7.78 -39.15 19.13
C TRP A 457 8.05 -40.45 18.40
N ALA A 458 8.64 -41.45 19.08
CA ALA A 458 8.94 -42.75 18.50
C ALA A 458 7.67 -43.54 18.15
N ALA A 459 6.62 -43.44 18.98
CA ALA A 459 5.40 -44.22 18.82
C ALA A 459 4.48 -43.69 17.70
N ALA A 460 4.38 -42.38 17.50
CA ALA A 460 3.41 -41.80 16.55
C ALA A 460 3.84 -40.46 15.94
N HIS A 461 4.31 -39.50 16.74
CA HIS A 461 4.41 -38.12 16.26
C HIS A 461 5.48 -37.89 15.18
N ARG A 462 6.51 -38.74 15.08
CA ARG A 462 7.59 -38.59 14.10
C ARG A 462 7.10 -38.52 12.67
N GLU A 463 6.10 -39.31 12.32
CA GLU A 463 5.58 -39.42 10.95
C GLU A 463 4.75 -38.19 10.54
N ASP A 464 4.05 -37.59 11.50
CA ASP A 464 3.16 -36.45 11.28
C ASP A 464 3.79 -35.08 11.60
N CYS A 465 5.01 -35.07 12.14
CA CYS A 465 5.61 -33.83 12.62
C CYS A 465 6.02 -32.90 11.48
N ARG A 466 5.33 -31.76 11.36
CA ARG A 466 5.64 -30.70 10.38
C ARG A 466 6.51 -29.58 10.96
N ALA A 467 7.45 -29.91 11.85
CA ALA A 467 8.29 -28.90 12.51
C ALA A 467 9.11 -28.06 11.51
N GLU A 468 9.57 -28.67 10.40
CA GLU A 468 10.33 -27.99 9.35
C GLU A 468 9.51 -26.96 8.57
N ASP A 469 8.21 -27.23 8.40
CA ASP A 469 7.25 -26.28 7.85
C ASP A 469 6.76 -25.26 8.92
N GLY A 470 7.28 -25.31 10.15
CA GLY A 470 6.84 -24.45 11.25
C GLY A 470 5.44 -24.78 11.80
N PRO A 471 4.88 -23.92 12.67
CA PRO A 471 3.62 -24.19 13.36
C PRO A 471 2.48 -24.52 12.38
N TRP A 472 1.86 -25.69 12.60
CA TRP A 472 0.76 -26.26 11.81
C TRP A 472 1.04 -26.36 10.30
N GLY A 473 2.31 -26.49 9.93
CA GLY A 473 2.75 -26.59 8.55
C GLY A 473 2.52 -25.30 7.73
N LEU A 474 2.46 -24.14 8.39
CA LEU A 474 2.14 -22.86 7.75
C LEU A 474 3.38 -22.09 7.24
N ARG A 475 4.51 -22.78 7.06
CA ARG A 475 5.77 -22.30 6.48
C ARG A 475 6.19 -20.92 7.02
N GLY A 476 6.14 -20.76 8.34
CA GLY A 476 6.54 -19.53 9.04
C GLY A 476 5.54 -18.36 8.98
N THR A 477 4.35 -18.54 8.40
CA THR A 477 3.27 -17.53 8.42
C THR A 477 2.76 -17.27 9.84
N LEU A 478 2.78 -18.28 10.71
CA LEU A 478 2.59 -18.15 12.16
C LEU A 478 3.89 -18.41 12.91
N SER A 479 4.14 -17.66 13.98
CA SER A 479 5.16 -18.02 14.95
C SER A 479 4.61 -19.02 15.98
N LEU A 480 5.50 -19.72 16.67
CA LEU A 480 5.12 -20.65 17.74
C LEU A 480 4.34 -19.94 18.86
N GLY A 481 4.70 -18.68 19.16
CA GLY A 481 3.96 -17.85 20.11
C GLY A 481 2.54 -17.52 19.65
N ASP A 482 2.32 -17.31 18.35
CA ASP A 482 0.99 -17.09 17.80
C ASP A 482 0.12 -18.34 17.97
N ALA A 483 0.65 -19.53 17.68
CA ALA A 483 -0.08 -20.80 17.85
C ALA A 483 -0.51 -21.04 19.31
N ILE A 484 0.40 -20.81 20.28
CA ILE A 484 0.08 -20.92 21.72
C ILE A 484 -0.98 -19.89 22.11
N PHE A 485 -0.86 -18.66 21.62
CA PHE A 485 -1.82 -17.60 21.91
C PHE A 485 -3.21 -17.93 21.36
N ILE A 486 -3.30 -18.42 20.12
CA ILE A 486 -4.56 -18.89 19.52
C ILE A 486 -5.19 -20.01 20.37
N CYS A 487 -4.41 -21.02 20.78
CA CYS A 487 -4.93 -22.08 21.64
C CYS A 487 -5.47 -21.52 22.96
N THR A 488 -4.81 -20.50 23.51
CA THR A 488 -5.24 -19.83 24.75
C THR A 488 -6.55 -19.05 24.55
N VAL A 489 -6.68 -18.32 23.45
CA VAL A 489 -7.88 -17.57 23.07
C VAL A 489 -9.06 -18.53 22.86
N VAL A 490 -8.87 -19.60 22.08
CA VAL A 490 -9.92 -20.57 21.76
C VAL A 490 -10.41 -21.30 23.01
N ARG A 491 -9.51 -21.75 23.90
CA ARG A 491 -9.91 -22.36 25.18
C ARG A 491 -10.72 -21.40 26.05
N SER A 492 -10.28 -20.15 26.13
CA SER A 492 -10.99 -19.11 26.89
C SER A 492 -12.39 -18.84 26.33
N TYR A 493 -12.50 -18.83 24.99
CA TYR A 493 -13.77 -18.67 24.29
C TYR A 493 -14.72 -19.84 24.57
N ILE A 494 -14.25 -21.09 24.42
CA ILE A 494 -15.06 -22.30 24.68
C ILE A 494 -15.54 -22.33 26.12
N LEU A 495 -14.68 -21.99 27.09
CA LEU A 495 -15.08 -21.91 28.49
C LEU A 495 -16.22 -20.90 28.71
N ALA A 496 -16.10 -19.69 28.14
CA ALA A 496 -17.11 -18.65 28.26
C ALA A 496 -18.43 -18.97 27.54
N HIS A 497 -18.41 -19.85 26.52
CA HIS A 497 -19.58 -20.23 25.72
C HIS A 497 -19.98 -21.70 25.94
N ARG A 498 -19.53 -22.32 27.04
CA ARG A 498 -19.73 -23.75 27.32
C ARG A 498 -21.20 -24.16 27.24
N THR A 499 -22.09 -23.37 27.82
CA THR A 499 -23.54 -23.62 27.83
C THR A 499 -24.17 -23.51 26.44
N ALA A 500 -23.80 -22.50 25.65
CA ALA A 500 -24.28 -22.33 24.29
C ALA A 500 -23.80 -23.47 23.36
N ILE A 501 -22.55 -23.92 23.52
CA ILE A 501 -21.99 -25.06 22.80
C ILE A 501 -22.72 -26.34 23.20
N ALA A 502 -22.95 -26.56 24.50
CA ALA A 502 -23.68 -27.71 25.02
C ALA A 502 -25.09 -27.82 24.41
N GLY A 503 -25.80 -26.70 24.26
CA GLY A 503 -27.12 -26.66 23.62
C GLY A 503 -27.14 -27.11 22.15
N GLN A 504 -26.01 -27.02 21.43
CA GLN A 504 -25.89 -27.44 20.03
C GLN A 504 -25.48 -28.90 19.86
N MET A 505 -24.93 -29.55 20.90
CA MET A 505 -24.43 -30.93 20.81
C MET A 505 -25.51 -32.00 20.58
N PRO A 506 -26.72 -31.94 21.19
CA PRO A 506 -27.74 -32.99 21.06
C PRO A 506 -28.28 -33.19 19.64
N SER A 507 -28.31 -32.13 18.81
CA SER A 507 -28.78 -32.23 17.42
C SER A 507 -27.77 -32.95 16.52
N ILE A 508 -26.54 -33.14 16.98
CA ILE A 508 -25.38 -33.57 16.21
C ILE A 508 -24.93 -34.98 16.62
N LEU A 509 -25.09 -35.34 17.90
CA LEU A 509 -24.77 -36.64 18.46
C LEU A 509 -26.04 -37.52 18.54
N PRO A 510 -26.30 -38.40 17.57
CA PRO A 510 -27.48 -39.26 17.60
C PRO A 510 -27.45 -40.19 18.82
N LYS A 511 -28.57 -40.25 19.55
CA LYS A 511 -28.78 -41.23 20.63
C LYS A 511 -28.78 -42.64 20.01
N GLY A 512 -27.67 -43.37 20.17
CA GLY A 512 -27.52 -44.77 19.73
C GLY A 512 -26.65 -44.98 18.48
N GLN A 513 -25.40 -44.50 18.49
CA GLN A 513 -24.46 -44.62 17.36
C GLN A 513 -24.27 -46.08 16.89
N LYS A 514 -24.79 -46.37 15.68
CA LYS A 514 -24.43 -47.54 14.87
C LYS A 514 -23.04 -47.35 14.26
N LYS A 515 -22.35 -48.45 13.94
CA LYS A 515 -20.97 -48.53 13.39
C LYS A 515 -20.73 -47.48 12.29
N GLY A 516 -19.90 -46.47 12.60
CA GLY A 516 -19.60 -45.30 11.78
C GLY A 516 -19.45 -44.06 12.66
N ALA A 517 -18.40 -44.01 13.48
CA ALA A 517 -18.26 -43.03 14.55
C ALA A 517 -18.14 -41.60 13.98
N LYS A 518 -19.25 -40.86 13.98
CA LYS A 518 -19.23 -39.41 13.77
C LYS A 518 -18.66 -38.77 15.03
N GLN A 519 -17.62 -37.98 14.87
CA GLN A 519 -16.99 -37.22 15.94
C GLN A 519 -17.52 -35.78 15.91
N ALA A 520 -17.88 -35.22 17.06
CA ALA A 520 -18.25 -33.81 17.16
C ALA A 520 -17.00 -32.92 17.05
N VAL A 521 -17.14 -31.81 16.33
CA VAL A 521 -16.09 -30.82 16.12
C VAL A 521 -16.64 -29.44 16.46
N ILE A 522 -15.97 -28.73 17.36
CA ILE A 522 -16.23 -27.31 17.62
C ILE A 522 -15.29 -26.51 16.73
N LEU A 523 -15.84 -25.86 15.71
CA LEU A 523 -15.10 -24.90 14.89
C LEU A 523 -15.22 -23.52 15.51
N VAL A 524 -14.12 -22.95 15.99
CA VAL A 524 -14.07 -21.55 16.45
C VAL A 524 -13.50 -20.67 15.34
N ASP A 525 -14.33 -19.78 14.81
CA ASP A 525 -13.96 -18.85 13.75
C ASP A 525 -13.45 -17.51 14.33
N LEU A 526 -12.13 -17.32 14.31
CA LEU A 526 -11.48 -16.06 14.72
C LEU A 526 -11.44 -15.02 13.58
N THR A 527 -12.01 -15.32 12.41
CA THR A 527 -12.11 -14.38 11.29
C THR A 527 -13.34 -13.48 11.38
N VAL A 528 -14.28 -13.78 12.29
CA VAL A 528 -15.49 -12.98 12.48
C VAL A 528 -15.24 -11.81 13.45
N VAL A 529 -15.82 -10.65 13.13
CA VAL A 529 -15.68 -9.39 13.87
C VAL A 529 -17.09 -8.90 14.24
N PRO A 530 -17.33 -8.36 15.45
CA PRO A 530 -16.37 -7.93 16.48
C PRO A 530 -15.83 -9.04 17.40
N GLY A 531 -16.25 -10.28 17.26
CA GLY A 531 -15.75 -11.36 18.13
C GLY A 531 -15.85 -12.74 17.48
N PRO A 532 -15.16 -13.74 18.05
CA PRO A 532 -15.19 -15.09 17.54
C PRO A 532 -16.60 -15.67 17.53
N ARG A 533 -16.86 -16.55 16.58
CA ARG A 533 -18.07 -17.39 16.54
C ARG A 533 -17.69 -18.85 16.65
N HIS A 534 -18.64 -19.68 17.07
CA HIS A 534 -18.49 -21.12 16.97
C HIS A 534 -19.62 -21.75 16.17
N GLU A 535 -19.29 -22.89 15.59
CA GLU A 535 -20.22 -23.84 15.00
C GLU A 535 -19.85 -25.22 15.55
N VAL A 536 -20.85 -26.01 15.93
CA VAL A 536 -20.66 -27.43 16.22
C VAL A 536 -21.06 -28.22 14.99
N CYS A 537 -20.20 -29.12 14.51
CA CYS A 537 -20.48 -29.98 13.36
C CYS A 537 -20.01 -31.42 13.62
N THR A 538 -20.31 -32.33 12.69
CA THR A 538 -19.77 -33.71 12.72
C THR A 538 -18.71 -33.90 11.66
N ARG A 539 -17.70 -34.71 11.98
CA ARG A 539 -16.69 -35.22 11.05
C ARG A 539 -16.64 -36.74 11.16
N THR A 540 -16.43 -37.44 10.05
CA THR A 540 -16.09 -38.87 10.08
C THR A 540 -14.73 -39.02 10.76
N GLY A 541 -14.72 -39.58 11.96
CA GLY A 541 -13.52 -39.75 12.78
C GLY A 541 -13.14 -41.22 12.92
N ASP A 542 -11.92 -41.45 13.38
CA ASP A 542 -11.45 -42.79 13.73
C ASP A 542 -12.22 -43.32 14.94
N SER A 543 -12.50 -44.62 14.95
CA SER A 543 -13.27 -45.30 16.00
C SER A 543 -12.72 -45.11 17.41
N HIS A 544 -11.43 -44.78 17.55
CA HIS A 544 -10.76 -44.54 18.83
C HIS A 544 -11.11 -43.20 19.49
N SER A 545 -11.86 -42.33 18.80
CA SER A 545 -12.17 -40.98 19.29
C SER A 545 -13.60 -40.83 19.84
N ALA A 546 -14.27 -41.95 20.15
CA ALA A 546 -15.63 -41.94 20.70
C ALA A 546 -15.68 -41.15 22.02
N GLY A 547 -16.65 -40.26 22.15
CA GLY A 547 -16.80 -39.39 23.32
C GLY A 547 -15.91 -38.15 23.35
N MET A 548 -14.97 -37.99 22.40
CA MET A 548 -14.09 -36.82 22.34
C MET A 548 -14.59 -35.80 21.31
N VAL A 549 -14.66 -34.54 21.72
CA VAL A 549 -14.98 -33.39 20.88
C VAL A 549 -13.68 -32.74 20.39
N LEU A 550 -13.47 -32.72 19.07
CA LEU A 550 -12.35 -32.01 18.47
C LEU A 550 -12.57 -30.51 18.48
N VAL A 551 -11.48 -29.76 18.48
CA VAL A 551 -11.53 -28.31 18.32
C VAL A 551 -10.79 -27.92 17.06
N GLU A 552 -11.48 -27.24 16.16
CA GLU A 552 -10.90 -26.60 14.99
C GLU A 552 -10.92 -25.09 15.15
N VAL A 553 -9.97 -24.42 14.50
CA VAL A 553 -9.93 -22.96 14.43
C VAL A 553 -9.87 -22.51 12.97
N ALA A 554 -10.70 -21.53 12.62
CA ALA A 554 -10.56 -20.76 11.39
C ALA A 554 -9.85 -19.43 11.68
N LEU A 555 -8.82 -19.12 10.90
CA LEU A 555 -7.93 -17.98 11.12
C LEU A 555 -7.76 -17.18 9.82
N ARG A 556 -7.38 -15.91 9.95
CA ARG A 556 -6.89 -15.09 8.83
C ARG A 556 -5.44 -14.73 9.09
N VAL A 557 -4.54 -15.13 8.18
CA VAL A 557 -3.12 -14.77 8.26
C VAL A 557 -2.63 -14.34 6.88
N GLY A 558 -2.45 -13.02 6.72
CA GLY A 558 -2.23 -12.42 5.41
C GLY A 558 -3.40 -12.74 4.46
N ARG A 559 -3.08 -13.23 3.26
CA ARG A 559 -4.07 -13.71 2.27
C ARG A 559 -4.71 -15.06 2.60
N SER A 560 -4.12 -15.85 3.50
CA SER A 560 -4.55 -17.22 3.76
C SER A 560 -5.64 -17.26 4.83
N LYS A 561 -6.64 -18.13 4.63
CA LYS A 561 -7.67 -18.45 5.63
C LYS A 561 -7.58 -19.91 6.08
N PRO A 562 -6.52 -20.31 6.79
CA PRO A 562 -6.35 -21.71 7.16
C PRO A 562 -7.39 -22.13 8.21
N ARG A 563 -7.87 -23.37 8.06
CA ARG A 563 -8.51 -24.14 9.13
C ARG A 563 -7.52 -25.13 9.73
N ARG A 564 -7.47 -25.24 11.05
CA ARG A 564 -6.55 -26.15 11.76
C ARG A 564 -7.22 -26.80 12.96
N VAL A 565 -6.97 -28.10 13.12
CA VAL A 565 -7.29 -28.83 14.36
C VAL A 565 -6.31 -28.37 15.42
N LEU A 566 -6.84 -28.00 16.58
CA LEU A 566 -6.05 -27.58 17.72
C LEU A 566 -5.58 -28.80 18.54
N PRO A 567 -4.43 -28.69 19.21
CA PRO A 567 -3.81 -29.78 19.97
C PRO A 567 -4.47 -29.94 21.36
N PHE A 568 -5.80 -29.90 21.41
CA PHE A 568 -6.58 -30.22 22.59
C PHE A 568 -8.00 -30.60 22.17
N THR A 569 -8.59 -31.45 22.98
CA THR A 569 -9.94 -31.99 22.82
C THR A 569 -10.68 -31.85 24.13
N TYR A 570 -12.00 -31.98 24.08
CA TYR A 570 -12.84 -32.03 25.28
C TYR A 570 -13.57 -33.36 25.34
N ASP A 571 -13.73 -33.92 26.52
CA ASP A 571 -14.68 -35.01 26.74
C ASP A 571 -16.11 -34.47 26.51
N ALA A 572 -17.00 -35.25 25.89
CA ALA A 572 -18.37 -34.81 25.64
C ALA A 572 -19.12 -34.46 26.96
N GLY A 573 -18.82 -35.17 28.05
CA GLY A 573 -19.31 -34.91 29.39
C GLY A 573 -18.87 -33.55 29.95
N TYR A 574 -17.77 -32.97 29.43
CA TYR A 574 -17.39 -31.59 29.75
C TYR A 574 -18.53 -30.61 29.43
N PHE A 575 -19.36 -30.85 28.42
CA PHE A 575 -20.47 -29.95 28.09
C PHE A 575 -21.77 -30.27 28.84
N ASN A 576 -21.85 -31.41 29.53
CA ASN A 576 -23.07 -31.87 30.22
C ASN A 576 -23.13 -31.46 31.70
N GLY A 577 -21.98 -31.20 32.34
CA GLY A 577 -21.94 -30.81 33.75
C GLY A 577 -22.50 -29.40 33.97
N ALA A 578 -23.31 -29.23 35.03
CA ALA A 578 -23.58 -27.90 35.60
C ALA A 578 -22.23 -27.20 35.82
N VAL A 579 -22.14 -25.94 35.41
CA VAL A 579 -20.96 -25.15 35.73
C VAL A 579 -21.06 -24.89 37.23
N ASP A 580 -20.23 -25.55 38.04
CA ASP A 580 -19.96 -25.08 39.40
C ASP A 580 -19.28 -23.72 39.21
N VAL A 581 -20.06 -22.64 39.32
CA VAL A 581 -19.63 -21.26 39.14
C VAL A 581 -18.78 -20.81 40.31
#